data_AF-A0A963V3I2-F1
#
_entry.id   AF-A0A963V3I2-F1
#
_cell.length_a   1.000
_cell.length_b   1.000
_cell.length_c   1.000
_cell.angle_alpha   90.00
_cell.angle_beta   90.00
_cell.angle_gamma   90.00
#
_symmetry.space_group_name_H-M   'P 1'
#
loop_
_entity.id
_entity.type
_entity.pdbx_description
1 polymer ?
#
loop_
_entity_poly.entity_id
_entity_poly.type
_entity_poly.pdbx_seq_one_letter_code
_entity_poly.pdbx_strand_id
1 'polypeptide(L)'
;MTQKGPDAQAGRIVTGMDHLPQRQWVRLRTLILLRWMAVVGQLAAIFVAWRIYRIDLDLVPCLAVVGAAVLANLAAIFVFPQSRRLTESEAMSMLLFDTCQLAALIFLTGGLNNPFALLLLAPSTIAATTLRTRSAVIVGLVTLVLVTIVVFFHEPLRLLDGAVVAVPPLFGFGFWLAIVIGVVFLGQYAHRVASEIHTMRDALLATQMALAREQKLTDLGGVVAAAAHELGTP
;
A
#
# COMPACT_ATOMS: atom_id res chain seq x y z
N MET A 1 -39.20 58.46 -14.51
CA MET A 1 -38.86 58.15 -13.11
C MET A 1 -39.40 56.75 -12.86
N THR A 2 -38.61 55.68 -12.83
CA THR A 2 -37.59 55.38 -11.81
C THR A 2 -36.56 54.38 -12.36
N GLN A 3 -35.30 54.68 -12.08
CA GLN A 3 -34.08 53.88 -12.26
C GLN A 3 -34.08 52.67 -11.31
N LYS A 4 -33.61 51.49 -11.76
CA LYS A 4 -33.04 50.47 -10.87
C LYS A 4 -31.95 49.71 -11.61
N GLY A 5 -30.72 49.85 -11.11
CA GLY A 5 -29.48 49.43 -11.76
C GLY A 5 -29.17 47.92 -11.71
N PRO A 6 -28.09 47.50 -12.40
CA PRO A 6 -27.71 46.10 -12.53
C PRO A 6 -26.55 45.75 -11.59
N ASP A 7 -26.84 45.34 -10.34
CA ASP A 7 -25.83 44.86 -9.40
C ASP A 7 -26.37 43.72 -8.52
N ALA A 8 -26.28 42.47 -9.01
CA ALA A 8 -26.55 41.28 -8.19
C ALA A 8 -25.94 39.98 -8.74
N GLN A 9 -24.76 40.02 -9.38
CA GLN A 9 -24.05 38.80 -9.84
C GLN A 9 -22.61 38.65 -9.34
N ALA A 10 -22.13 39.52 -8.44
CA ALA A 10 -20.80 39.42 -7.85
C ALA A 10 -20.89 38.91 -6.40
N GLY A 11 -20.93 37.59 -6.20
CA GLY A 11 -20.97 37.05 -4.82
C GLY A 11 -20.93 35.53 -4.65
N ARG A 12 -20.68 34.74 -5.70
CA ARG A 12 -20.52 33.27 -5.59
C ARG A 12 -19.18 32.78 -6.12
N ILE A 13 -18.11 33.48 -5.76
CA ILE A 13 -16.74 33.00 -5.95
C ILE A 13 -16.20 32.78 -4.54
N VAL A 14 -15.54 31.64 -4.33
CA VAL A 14 -14.94 31.18 -3.06
C VAL A 14 -15.88 30.42 -2.11
N THR A 15 -16.44 29.29 -2.57
CA THR A 15 -16.63 28.15 -1.66
C THR A 15 -15.31 27.41 -1.61
N GLY A 16 -14.75 27.31 -0.41
CA GLY A 16 -13.41 26.80 -0.11
C GLY A 16 -13.06 25.54 -0.88
N MET A 17 -11.85 25.59 -1.44
CA MET A 17 -11.22 24.45 -2.07
C MET A 17 -10.93 23.39 -1.00
N ASP A 18 -11.80 22.40 -0.89
CA ASP A 18 -11.50 21.13 -0.23
C ASP A 18 -10.47 20.37 -1.10
N HIS A 19 -9.22 20.84 -1.08
CA HIS A 19 -8.08 20.07 -1.55
C HIS A 19 -7.81 18.97 -0.54
N LEU A 20 -8.71 18.00 -0.42
CA LEU A 20 -8.36 16.74 0.20
C LEU A 20 -7.23 16.16 -0.66
N PRO A 21 -6.01 15.98 -0.12
CA PRO A 21 -4.92 15.42 -0.89
C PRO A 21 -5.37 14.05 -1.43
N GLN A 22 -5.58 13.96 -2.74
CA GLN A 22 -5.92 12.71 -3.40
C GLN A 22 -4.69 11.80 -3.33
N ARG A 23 -4.56 11.08 -2.21
CA ARG A 23 -3.54 10.05 -2.03
C ARG A 23 -3.60 9.12 -3.24
N GLN A 24 -2.47 9.02 -3.91
CA GLN A 24 -2.36 8.48 -5.26
C GLN A 24 -2.83 7.03 -5.30
N TRP A 25 -3.74 6.74 -6.23
CA TRP A 25 -4.34 5.41 -6.35
C TRP A 25 -3.25 4.41 -6.74
N VAL A 26 -3.18 3.30 -6.01
CA VAL A 26 -2.19 2.26 -6.26
C VAL A 26 -2.44 1.71 -7.65
N ARG A 27 -1.41 1.73 -8.50
CA ARG A 27 -1.50 1.08 -9.80
C ARG A 27 -1.64 -0.41 -9.55
N LEU A 28 -2.76 -0.97 -10.00
CA LEU A 28 -3.07 -2.40 -9.89
C LEU A 28 -1.89 -3.27 -10.35
N ARG A 29 -1.18 -2.85 -11.40
CA ARG A 29 0.03 -3.50 -11.90
C ARG A 29 1.11 -3.72 -10.84
N THR A 30 1.35 -2.73 -9.98
CA THR A 30 2.39 -2.82 -8.93
C THR A 30 1.97 -3.84 -7.87
N LEU A 31 0.70 -3.85 -7.46
CA LEU A 31 0.20 -4.84 -6.50
C LEU A 31 0.25 -6.26 -7.06
N ILE A 32 -0.20 -6.45 -8.31
CA ILE A 32 -0.15 -7.76 -8.98
C ILE A 32 1.29 -8.29 -9.06
N LEU A 33 2.26 -7.42 -9.37
CA LEU A 33 3.67 -7.80 -9.46
C LEU A 33 4.24 -8.20 -8.08
N LEU A 34 3.91 -7.46 -7.02
CA LEU A 34 4.27 -7.82 -5.64
C LEU A 34 3.68 -9.18 -5.24
N ARG A 35 2.42 -9.44 -5.61
CA ARG A 35 1.75 -10.73 -5.34
C ARG A 35 2.38 -11.89 -6.10
N TRP A 36 2.79 -11.70 -7.35
CA TRP A 36 3.54 -12.72 -8.09
C TRP A 36 4.90 -13.01 -7.45
N MET A 37 5.62 -11.98 -7.01
CA MET A 37 6.87 -12.19 -6.27
C MET A 37 6.63 -12.96 -4.96
N ALA A 38 5.54 -12.64 -4.24
CA ALA A 38 5.15 -13.37 -3.03
C ALA A 38 4.83 -14.84 -3.31
N VAL A 39 4.05 -15.15 -4.36
CA VAL A 39 3.74 -16.53 -4.76
C VAL A 39 5.00 -17.32 -5.09
N VAL A 40 5.90 -16.75 -5.90
CA VAL A 40 7.17 -17.41 -6.26
C VAL A 40 8.02 -17.65 -5.00
N GLY A 41 8.12 -16.64 -4.12
CA GLY A 41 8.84 -16.76 -2.85
C GLY A 41 8.25 -17.81 -1.92
N GLN A 42 6.92 -17.86 -1.79
CA GLN A 42 6.20 -18.85 -0.98
C GLN A 42 6.42 -20.28 -1.51
N LEU A 43 6.30 -20.50 -2.82
CA LEU A 43 6.55 -21.80 -3.44
C LEU A 43 8.01 -22.24 -3.25
N ALA A 44 8.96 -21.32 -3.42
CA ALA A 44 10.38 -21.60 -3.18
C ALA A 44 10.65 -21.94 -1.71
N ALA A 45 10.06 -21.19 -0.77
CA ALA A 45 10.19 -21.45 0.66
C ALA A 45 9.62 -22.82 1.07
N ILE A 46 8.42 -23.16 0.58
CA ILE A 46 7.79 -24.47 0.81
C ILE A 46 8.68 -25.59 0.24
N PHE A 47 9.17 -25.42 -0.99
CA PHE A 47 10.04 -26.40 -1.64
C PHE A 47 11.33 -26.62 -0.85
N VAL A 48 12.00 -25.55 -0.42
CA VAL A 48 13.23 -25.61 0.36
C VAL A 48 12.99 -26.24 1.73
N ALA A 49 11.93 -25.84 2.43
CA ALA A 49 11.55 -26.39 3.73
C ALA A 49 11.29 -27.91 3.66
N TRP A 50 10.51 -28.33 2.67
CA TRP A 50 10.16 -29.74 2.47
C TRP A 50 11.36 -30.57 1.98
N ARG A 51 12.08 -30.11 0.95
CA ARG A 51 13.09 -30.92 0.26
C ARG A 51 14.48 -30.87 0.88
N ILE A 52 14.90 -29.70 1.39
CA ILE A 52 16.24 -29.47 1.93
C ILE A 52 16.23 -29.67 3.43
N TYR A 53 15.36 -28.94 4.13
CA TYR A 53 15.27 -28.99 5.60
C TYR A 53 14.47 -30.18 6.13
N ARG A 54 13.82 -30.95 5.25
CA ARG A 54 13.09 -32.17 5.62
C ARG A 54 12.04 -31.91 6.71
N ILE A 55 11.37 -30.77 6.61
CA ILE A 55 10.25 -30.42 7.47
C ILE A 55 9.02 -31.20 6.98
N ASP A 56 8.34 -31.86 7.91
CA ASP A 56 7.09 -32.59 7.69
C ASP A 56 5.93 -31.60 7.56
N LEU A 57 5.87 -30.94 6.40
CA LEU A 57 4.82 -30.00 6.05
C LEU A 57 3.66 -30.75 5.40
N ASP A 58 2.44 -30.47 5.84
CA ASP A 58 1.27 -30.84 5.07
C ASP A 58 1.19 -29.96 3.81
N LEU A 59 1.64 -30.53 2.69
CA LEU A 59 1.77 -29.82 1.43
C LEU A 59 0.41 -29.43 0.84
N VAL A 60 -0.64 -30.22 1.10
CA VAL A 60 -1.96 -29.98 0.52
C VAL A 60 -2.56 -28.65 0.98
N PRO A 61 -2.69 -28.35 2.29
CA PRO A 61 -3.21 -27.06 2.74
C PRO A 61 -2.26 -25.91 2.40
N CYS A 62 -0.94 -26.11 2.45
CA CYS A 62 0.03 -25.07 2.07
C CYS A 62 -0.15 -24.66 0.59
N LEU A 63 -0.19 -25.64 -0.31
CA LEU A 63 -0.39 -25.39 -1.74
C LEU A 63 -1.80 -24.89 -2.06
N ALA A 64 -2.82 -25.28 -1.31
CA ALA A 64 -4.17 -24.73 -1.44
C ALA A 64 -4.21 -23.23 -1.09
N VAL A 65 -3.53 -22.83 -0.01
CA VAL A 65 -3.42 -21.42 0.41
C VAL A 65 -2.66 -20.58 -0.62
N VAL A 66 -1.56 -21.11 -1.19
CA VAL A 66 -0.84 -20.45 -2.29
C VAL A 66 -1.68 -20.43 -3.57
N GLY A 67 -2.39 -21.52 -3.88
CA GLY A 67 -3.31 -21.63 -5.01
C GLY A 67 -4.43 -20.60 -4.94
N ALA A 68 -5.00 -20.35 -3.76
CA ALA A 68 -5.99 -19.29 -3.55
C ALA A 68 -5.41 -17.90 -3.87
N ALA A 69 -4.14 -17.64 -3.52
CA ALA A 69 -3.45 -16.39 -3.89
C ALA A 69 -3.29 -16.25 -5.41
N VAL A 70 -2.89 -17.33 -6.09
CA VAL A 70 -2.77 -17.38 -7.56
C VAL A 70 -4.13 -17.11 -8.21
N LEU A 71 -5.19 -17.79 -7.77
CA LEU A 71 -6.55 -17.61 -8.30
C LEU A 71 -7.06 -16.18 -8.08
N ALA A 72 -6.86 -15.62 -6.87
CA ALA A 72 -7.24 -14.24 -6.58
C ALA A 72 -6.47 -13.24 -7.45
N ASN A 73 -5.20 -13.50 -7.75
CA ASN A 73 -4.37 -12.65 -8.59
C ASN A 73 -4.78 -12.75 -10.07
N LEU A 74 -5.07 -13.96 -10.57
CA LEU A 74 -5.60 -14.17 -11.92
C LEU A 74 -6.97 -13.50 -12.08
N ALA A 75 -7.88 -13.68 -11.11
CA ALA A 75 -9.18 -13.01 -11.10
C ALA A 75 -9.02 -11.48 -11.15
N ALA A 76 -8.07 -10.92 -10.40
CA ALA A 76 -7.79 -9.49 -10.46
C ALA A 76 -7.30 -9.03 -11.84
N ILE A 77 -6.51 -9.84 -12.55
CA ILE A 77 -6.04 -9.54 -13.92
C ILE A 77 -7.21 -9.56 -14.92
N PHE A 78 -8.14 -10.51 -14.79
CA PHE A 78 -9.27 -10.65 -15.72
C PHE A 78 -10.39 -9.64 -15.47
N VAL A 79 -10.67 -9.31 -14.20
CA VAL A 79 -11.77 -8.41 -13.82
C VAL A 79 -11.39 -6.94 -14.00
N PHE A 80 -10.14 -6.56 -13.75
CA PHE A 80 -9.72 -5.17 -13.76
C PHE A 80 -8.75 -4.87 -14.92
N PRO A 81 -9.04 -3.86 -15.76
CA PRO A 81 -8.08 -3.39 -16.76
C PRO A 81 -6.77 -2.95 -16.09
N GLN A 82 -5.61 -3.24 -16.70
CA GLN A 82 -4.29 -2.96 -16.10
C GLN A 82 -4.03 -1.47 -15.82
N SER A 83 -4.72 -0.56 -16.53
CA SER A 83 -4.68 0.89 -16.33
C SER A 83 -5.71 1.40 -15.31
N ARG A 84 -6.64 0.54 -14.88
CA ARG A 84 -7.64 0.89 -13.86
C ARG A 84 -6.92 1.12 -12.55
N ARG A 85 -7.29 2.22 -11.94
CA ARG A 85 -6.87 2.57 -10.60
C ARG A 85 -7.92 2.03 -9.63
N LEU A 86 -7.48 1.24 -8.66
CA LEU A 86 -8.37 0.63 -7.68
C LEU A 86 -9.01 1.71 -6.80
N THR A 87 -10.27 1.49 -6.44
CA THR A 87 -10.88 2.20 -5.33
C THR A 87 -10.20 1.81 -4.02
N GLU A 88 -10.33 2.66 -3.01
CA GLU A 88 -9.72 2.40 -1.71
C GLU A 88 -10.22 1.09 -1.08
N SER A 89 -11.52 0.80 -1.19
CA SER A 89 -12.12 -0.43 -0.67
C SER A 89 -11.59 -1.69 -1.37
N GLU A 90 -11.39 -1.64 -2.69
CA GLU A 90 -10.81 -2.76 -3.46
C GLU A 90 -9.33 -2.98 -3.08
N ALA A 91 -8.55 -1.91 -2.89
CA ALA A 91 -7.16 -2.04 -2.45
C ALA A 91 -7.07 -2.57 -1.01
N MET A 92 -7.96 -2.10 -0.12
CA MET A 92 -8.04 -2.60 1.26
C MET A 92 -8.41 -4.09 1.29
N SER A 93 -9.40 -4.52 0.51
CA SER A 93 -9.82 -5.93 0.49
C SER A 93 -8.73 -6.85 -0.05
N MET A 94 -7.97 -6.41 -1.06
CA MET A 94 -6.80 -7.15 -1.55
C MET A 94 -5.73 -7.30 -0.46
N LEU A 95 -5.40 -6.22 0.26
CA LEU A 95 -4.39 -6.27 1.33
C LEU A 95 -4.85 -7.10 2.54
N LEU A 96 -6.13 -7.06 2.88
CA LEU A 96 -6.71 -7.92 3.91
C LEU A 96 -6.62 -9.39 3.50
N PHE A 97 -6.98 -9.71 2.25
CA PHE A 97 -6.84 -11.06 1.72
C PHE A 97 -5.38 -11.54 1.78
N ASP A 98 -4.42 -10.71 1.32
CA ASP A 98 -3.00 -11.06 1.35
C ASP A 98 -2.48 -11.26 2.78
N THR A 99 -2.95 -10.45 3.74
CA THR A 99 -2.63 -10.60 5.16
C THR A 99 -3.16 -11.92 5.72
N CYS A 100 -4.43 -12.24 5.46
CA CYS A 100 -5.05 -13.50 5.89
C CYS A 100 -4.38 -14.72 5.25
N GLN A 101 -4.07 -14.64 3.95
CA GLN A 101 -3.40 -15.70 3.21
C GLN A 101 -2.01 -15.98 3.78
N LEU A 102 -1.23 -14.93 4.02
CA LEU A 102 0.09 -15.07 4.62
C LEU A 102 0.00 -15.61 6.05
N ALA A 103 -0.94 -15.09 6.86
CA ALA A 103 -1.15 -15.58 8.22
C ALA A 103 -1.56 -17.06 8.25
N ALA A 104 -2.42 -17.51 7.33
CA ALA A 104 -2.80 -18.91 7.18
C ALA A 104 -1.59 -19.78 6.81
N LEU A 105 -0.72 -19.30 5.91
CA LEU A 105 0.49 -20.04 5.56
C LEU A 105 1.46 -20.13 6.76
N ILE A 106 1.64 -19.03 7.50
CA ILE A 106 2.47 -19.02 8.72
C ILE A 106 1.87 -19.94 9.79
N PHE A 107 0.55 -19.94 9.97
CA PHE A 107 -0.16 -20.85 10.87
C PHE A 107 0.15 -22.32 10.57
N LEU A 108 0.08 -22.72 9.29
CA LEU A 108 0.34 -24.09 8.85
C LEU A 108 1.82 -24.49 8.92
N THR A 109 2.72 -23.51 9.05
CA THR A 109 4.17 -23.70 8.93
C THR A 109 4.89 -23.29 10.21
N GLY A 110 4.33 -23.58 11.38
CA GLY A 110 5.04 -23.41 12.67
C GLY A 110 4.75 -22.10 13.42
N GLY A 111 3.83 -21.27 12.94
CA GLY A 111 3.47 -20.01 13.59
C GLY A 111 4.64 -19.03 13.69
N LEU A 112 4.85 -18.43 14.86
CA LEU A 112 5.99 -17.51 15.08
C LEU A 112 7.35 -18.20 15.22
N ASN A 113 7.40 -19.54 15.24
CA ASN A 113 8.66 -20.25 15.05
C ASN A 113 9.16 -20.13 13.60
N ASN A 114 8.26 -19.78 12.67
CA ASN A 114 8.59 -19.56 11.27
C ASN A 114 9.31 -18.20 11.10
N PRO A 115 10.54 -18.17 10.56
CA PRO A 115 11.25 -16.92 10.34
C PRO A 115 10.53 -15.96 9.38
N PHE A 116 9.68 -16.47 8.49
CA PHE A 116 8.88 -15.65 7.57
C PHE A 116 7.70 -14.94 8.25
N ALA A 117 7.44 -15.16 9.53
CA ALA A 117 6.39 -14.43 10.26
C ALA A 117 6.58 -12.90 10.19
N LEU A 118 7.83 -12.42 10.11
CA LEU A 118 8.14 -11.00 9.89
C LEU A 118 7.55 -10.40 8.60
N LEU A 119 7.22 -11.23 7.60
CA LEU A 119 6.59 -10.76 6.36
C LEU A 119 5.15 -10.26 6.56
N LEU A 120 4.51 -10.59 7.71
CA LEU A 120 3.20 -10.01 8.07
C LEU A 120 3.24 -8.48 8.21
N LEU A 121 4.43 -7.89 8.37
CA LEU A 121 4.64 -6.44 8.36
C LEU A 121 4.44 -5.81 6.96
N ALA A 122 4.64 -6.58 5.88
CA ALA A 122 4.64 -6.02 4.54
C ALA A 122 3.24 -5.52 4.11
N PRO A 123 2.15 -6.30 4.22
CA PRO A 123 0.81 -5.81 3.88
C PRO A 123 0.38 -4.59 4.70
N SER A 124 0.69 -4.56 6.00
CA SER A 124 0.35 -3.42 6.87
C SER A 124 1.15 -2.15 6.52
N THR A 125 2.42 -2.31 6.14
CA THR A 125 3.27 -1.19 5.68
C THR A 125 2.82 -0.65 4.33
N ILE A 126 2.46 -1.53 3.39
CA ILE A 126 1.87 -1.13 2.11
C ILE A 126 0.55 -0.41 2.36
N ALA A 127 -0.32 -0.92 3.24
CA ALA A 127 -1.57 -0.25 3.60
C ALA A 127 -1.33 1.17 4.15
N ALA A 128 -0.35 1.34 5.04
CA ALA A 128 -0.02 2.63 5.65
C ALA A 128 0.45 3.70 4.65
N THR A 129 1.18 3.29 3.61
CA THR A 129 1.68 4.19 2.55
C THR A 129 0.64 4.50 1.48
N THR A 130 -0.28 3.56 1.23
CA THR A 130 -1.15 3.63 0.05
C THR A 130 -2.62 3.97 0.33
N LEU A 131 -3.17 3.54 1.46
CA LEU A 131 -4.58 3.74 1.81
C LEU A 131 -4.78 5.02 2.63
N ARG A 132 -6.03 5.45 2.85
CA ARG A 132 -6.27 6.49 3.88
C ARG A 132 -6.04 5.89 5.26
N THR A 133 -5.80 6.77 6.22
CA THR A 133 -5.48 6.41 7.61
C THR A 133 -6.47 5.43 8.22
N ARG A 134 -7.79 5.60 7.98
CA ARG A 134 -8.82 4.69 8.50
C ARG A 134 -8.66 3.26 7.99
N SER A 135 -8.57 3.09 6.68
CA SER A 135 -8.40 1.79 6.02
C SER A 135 -7.06 1.13 6.37
N ALA A 136 -5.99 1.92 6.44
CA ALA A 136 -4.68 1.45 6.89
C ALA A 136 -4.69 0.94 8.34
N VAL A 137 -5.38 1.65 9.25
CA VAL A 137 -5.55 1.23 10.64
C VAL A 137 -6.34 -0.08 10.71
N ILE A 138 -7.38 -0.26 9.89
CA ILE A 138 -8.13 -1.52 9.84
C ILE A 138 -7.22 -2.68 9.44
N VAL A 139 -6.44 -2.54 8.36
CA VAL A 139 -5.49 -3.58 7.93
C VAL A 139 -4.49 -3.88 9.05
N GLY A 140 -3.90 -2.84 9.66
CA GLY A 140 -2.94 -3.01 10.77
C GLY A 140 -3.54 -3.73 11.97
N LEU A 141 -4.77 -3.40 12.38
CA LEU A 141 -5.47 -4.08 13.47
C LEU A 141 -5.73 -5.55 13.14
N VAL A 142 -6.18 -5.85 11.91
CA VAL A 142 -6.37 -7.24 11.45
C VAL A 142 -5.03 -7.99 11.47
N THR A 143 -3.92 -7.37 11.04
CA THR A 143 -2.59 -7.97 11.14
C THR A 143 -2.23 -8.29 12.61
N LEU A 144 -2.45 -7.36 13.54
CA LEU A 144 -2.16 -7.59 14.97
C LEU A 144 -2.98 -8.73 15.56
N VAL A 145 -4.27 -8.80 15.20
CA VAL A 145 -5.16 -9.91 15.61
C VAL A 145 -4.64 -11.23 15.05
N LEU A 146 -4.32 -11.29 13.76
CA LEU A 146 -3.81 -12.51 13.12
C LEU A 146 -2.48 -12.96 13.72
N VAL A 147 -1.53 -12.05 13.95
CA VAL A 147 -0.25 -12.35 14.62
C VAL A 147 -0.48 -12.92 16.02
N THR A 148 -1.44 -12.36 16.75
CA THR A 148 -1.80 -12.85 18.09
C THR A 148 -2.50 -14.21 18.03
N ILE A 149 -3.36 -14.46 17.05
CA ILE A 149 -3.93 -15.80 16.85
C ILE A 149 -2.82 -16.80 16.55
N VAL A 150 -1.92 -16.47 15.63
CA VAL A 150 -0.83 -17.35 15.17
C VAL A 150 0.18 -17.69 16.27
N VAL A 151 0.38 -16.81 17.28
CA VAL A 151 1.28 -17.15 18.41
C VAL A 151 0.71 -18.25 19.30
N PHE A 152 -0.60 -18.21 19.55
CA PHE A 152 -1.27 -19.16 20.46
C PHE A 152 -1.79 -20.40 19.74
N PHE A 153 -2.17 -20.25 18.47
CA PHE A 153 -2.74 -21.30 17.64
C PHE A 153 -1.91 -21.40 16.37
N HIS A 154 -1.18 -22.50 16.21
CA HIS A 154 -0.47 -22.84 14.98
C HIS A 154 -0.17 -24.34 14.96
N GLU A 155 0.06 -24.88 13.77
CA GLU A 155 0.54 -26.25 13.64
C GLU A 155 2.01 -26.33 14.05
N PRO A 156 2.40 -27.26 14.93
CA PRO A 156 3.77 -27.40 15.38
C PRO A 156 4.66 -27.86 14.22
N LEU A 157 5.79 -27.18 14.04
CA LEU A 157 6.74 -27.54 13.01
C LEU A 157 7.48 -28.83 13.39
N ARG A 158 7.35 -29.88 12.59
CA ARG A 158 7.99 -31.18 12.83
C ARG A 158 9.01 -31.47 11.73
N LEU A 159 10.13 -32.08 12.09
CA LEU A 159 11.00 -32.75 11.13
C LEU A 159 10.46 -34.14 10.78
N LEU A 160 10.93 -34.72 9.69
CA LEU A 160 10.57 -36.08 9.26
C LEU A 160 10.89 -37.17 10.31
N ASP A 161 11.80 -36.91 11.24
CA ASP A 161 12.11 -37.81 12.36
C ASP A 161 11.18 -37.63 13.57
N GLY A 162 10.18 -36.74 13.47
CA GLY A 162 9.21 -36.43 14.50
C GLY A 162 9.66 -35.36 15.50
N ALA A 163 10.90 -34.86 15.41
CA ALA A 163 11.40 -33.82 16.28
C ALA A 163 10.62 -32.50 16.07
N VAL A 164 10.14 -31.91 17.16
CA VAL A 164 9.42 -30.63 17.12
C VAL A 164 10.43 -29.50 17.16
N VAL A 165 10.40 -28.62 16.16
CA VAL A 165 11.17 -27.38 16.14
C VAL A 165 10.40 -26.33 16.93
N ALA A 166 10.75 -26.21 18.22
CA ALA A 166 10.17 -25.23 19.12
C ALA A 166 11.20 -24.18 19.50
N VAL A 167 10.81 -22.91 19.43
CA VAL A 167 11.59 -21.79 19.95
C VAL A 167 11.30 -21.65 21.45
N PRO A 168 12.31 -21.35 22.30
CA PRO A 168 12.06 -21.12 23.72
C PRO A 168 11.00 -20.02 23.93
N PRO A 169 10.11 -20.13 24.93
CA PRO A 169 8.97 -19.20 25.08
C PRO A 169 9.34 -17.72 25.14
N LEU A 170 10.50 -17.40 25.72
CA LEU A 170 11.05 -16.05 25.77
C LEU A 170 11.27 -15.46 24.37
N PHE A 171 11.83 -16.24 23.45
CA PHE A 171 12.05 -15.82 22.06
C PHE A 171 10.74 -15.78 21.28
N GLY A 172 9.80 -16.71 21.54
CA GLY A 172 8.45 -16.66 20.96
C GLY A 172 7.71 -15.36 21.31
N PHE A 173 7.72 -14.99 22.60
CA PHE A 173 7.20 -13.70 23.06
C PHE A 173 7.96 -12.52 22.43
N GLY A 174 9.29 -12.61 22.34
CA GLY A 174 10.13 -11.62 21.69
C GLY A 174 9.77 -11.39 20.22
N PHE A 175 9.55 -12.45 19.43
CA PHE A 175 9.10 -12.35 18.05
C PHE A 175 7.71 -11.76 17.93
N TRP A 176 6.77 -12.17 18.79
CA TRP A 176 5.43 -11.60 18.81
C TRP A 176 5.48 -10.10 19.09
N LEU A 177 6.20 -9.70 20.14
CA LEU A 177 6.36 -8.29 20.51
C LEU A 177 7.07 -7.50 19.41
N ALA A 178 8.11 -8.06 18.79
CA ALA A 178 8.83 -7.44 17.68
C ALA A 178 7.93 -7.19 16.47
N ILE A 179 7.06 -8.14 16.11
CA ILE A 179 6.10 -7.96 15.01
C ILE A 179 5.03 -6.92 15.40
N VAL A 180 4.48 -6.98 16.62
CA VAL A 180 3.50 -5.98 17.09
C VAL A 180 4.07 -4.57 17.02
N ILE A 181 5.27 -4.36 17.59
CA ILE A 181 5.99 -3.08 17.51
C ILE A 181 6.28 -2.73 16.05
N GLY A 182 6.70 -3.69 15.24
CA GLY A 182 6.96 -3.51 13.81
C GLY A 182 5.74 -2.99 13.06
N VAL A 183 4.55 -3.58 13.25
CA VAL A 183 3.31 -3.14 12.60
C VAL A 183 3.00 -1.68 12.97
N VAL A 184 3.09 -1.35 14.26
CA VAL A 184 2.79 0.00 14.75
C VAL A 184 3.85 0.99 14.28
N PHE A 185 5.12 0.74 14.56
CA PHE A 185 6.21 1.66 14.28
C PHE A 185 6.45 1.84 12.79
N LEU A 186 6.60 0.74 12.04
CA LEU A 186 6.84 0.80 10.59
C LEU A 186 5.61 1.35 9.86
N GLY A 187 4.40 1.00 10.31
CA GLY A 187 3.16 1.57 9.81
C GLY A 187 3.09 3.09 10.00
N GLN A 188 3.36 3.60 11.22
CA GLN A 188 3.36 5.03 11.50
C GLN A 188 4.46 5.77 10.73
N TYR A 189 5.67 5.23 10.71
CA TYR A 189 6.80 5.81 9.99
C TYR A 189 6.51 5.90 8.49
N ALA A 190 6.07 4.80 7.88
CA ALA A 190 5.76 4.75 6.46
C ALA A 190 4.58 5.67 6.11
N HIS A 191 3.58 5.79 6.99
CA HIS A 191 2.47 6.73 6.82
C HIS A 191 2.95 8.19 6.81
N ARG A 192 3.85 8.56 7.75
CA ARG A 192 4.42 9.92 7.82
C ARG A 192 5.24 10.26 6.59
N VAL A 193 6.18 9.38 6.21
CA VAL A 193 7.03 9.59 5.02
C VAL A 193 6.16 9.72 3.76
N ALA A 194 5.16 8.86 3.59
CA ALA A 194 4.25 8.96 2.45
C ALA A 194 3.47 10.29 2.45
N SER A 195 3.01 10.76 3.62
CA SER A 195 2.34 12.06 3.72
C SER A 195 3.24 13.22 3.32
N GLU A 196 4.50 13.21 3.77
CA GLU A 196 5.48 14.26 3.46
C GLU A 196 5.82 14.30 1.96
N ILE A 197 6.00 13.14 1.34
CA ILE A 197 6.23 13.02 -0.12
C ILE A 197 5.04 13.62 -0.89
N HIS A 198 3.80 13.40 -0.44
CA HIS A 198 2.63 13.98 -1.09
C HIS A 198 2.60 15.50 -0.98
N THR A 199 2.84 16.06 0.21
CA THR A 199 2.90 17.51 0.41
C THR A 199 4.00 18.15 -0.45
N MET A 200 5.19 17.54 -0.51
CA MET A 200 6.29 18.01 -1.35
C MET A 200 5.92 18.01 -2.83
N ARG A 201 5.26 16.95 -3.30
CA ARG A 201 4.83 16.86 -4.71
C ARG A 201 3.81 17.94 -5.06
N ASP A 202 2.85 18.20 -4.18
CA ASP A 202 1.82 19.21 -4.42
C ASP A 202 2.44 20.62 -4.45
N ALA A 203 3.41 20.89 -3.58
CA ALA A 203 4.19 22.13 -3.61
C ALA A 203 4.98 22.28 -4.93
N LEU A 204 5.63 21.21 -5.40
CA LEU A 204 6.37 21.21 -6.67
C LEU A 204 5.44 21.46 -7.88
N LEU A 205 4.24 20.88 -7.87
CA LEU A 205 3.26 21.13 -8.93
C LEU A 205 2.79 22.58 -8.91
N ALA A 206 2.58 23.17 -7.73
CA ALA A 206 2.22 24.57 -7.59
C ALA A 206 3.31 25.52 -8.11
N THR A 207 4.59 25.25 -7.81
CA THR A 207 5.71 26.07 -8.32
C THR A 207 5.86 25.94 -9.84
N GLN A 208 5.69 24.74 -10.40
CA GLN A 208 5.69 24.54 -11.86
C GLN A 208 4.56 25.32 -12.54
N MET A 209 3.35 25.35 -11.96
CA MET A 209 2.24 26.14 -12.48
C MET A 209 2.50 27.65 -12.39
N ALA A 210 3.12 28.12 -11.31
CA ALA A 210 3.50 29.53 -11.14
C ALA A 210 4.56 29.96 -12.16
N LEU A 211 5.63 29.16 -12.33
CA LEU A 211 6.68 29.42 -13.32
C LEU A 211 6.15 29.40 -14.75
N ALA A 212 5.30 28.42 -15.09
CA ALA A 212 4.67 28.37 -16.42
C ALA A 212 3.81 29.60 -16.71
N ARG A 213 3.17 30.17 -15.67
CA ARG A 213 2.40 31.41 -15.79
C ARG A 213 3.30 32.63 -16.01
N GLU A 214 4.41 32.72 -15.28
CA GLU A 214 5.38 33.81 -15.43
C GLU A 214 6.04 33.79 -16.81
N GLN A 215 6.47 32.61 -17.29
CA GLN A 215 7.05 32.43 -18.62
C GLN A 215 6.08 32.94 -19.72
N LYS A 216 4.80 32.58 -19.61
CA LYS A 216 3.77 33.01 -20.57
C LYS A 216 3.53 34.52 -20.56
N LEU A 217 3.67 35.19 -19.41
CA LEU A 217 3.55 36.64 -19.30
C LEU A 217 4.78 37.35 -19.87
N THR A 218 5.97 36.81 -19.64
CA THR A 218 7.23 37.34 -20.23
C THR A 218 7.22 37.22 -21.75
N ASP A 219 6.76 36.09 -22.30
CA ASP A 219 6.63 35.90 -23.75
C ASP A 219 5.63 36.90 -24.35
N LEU A 220 4.49 37.13 -23.68
CA LEU A 220 3.52 38.16 -24.10
C LEU A 220 4.14 39.57 -24.04
N GLY A 221 4.87 39.87 -22.96
CA GLY A 221 5.56 41.15 -22.77
C GLY A 221 6.62 41.40 -23.84
N GLY A 222 7.37 40.37 -24.23
CA GLY A 222 8.34 40.44 -25.33
C GLY A 222 7.68 40.74 -26.69
N VAL A 223 6.55 40.08 -26.98
CA VAL A 223 5.79 40.32 -28.22
C VAL A 223 5.16 41.72 -28.23
N VAL A 224 4.61 42.19 -27.11
CA VAL A 224 4.02 43.53 -26.99
C VAL A 224 5.10 44.61 -27.08
N ALA A 225 6.26 44.41 -26.46
CA ALA A 225 7.39 45.34 -26.56
C ALA A 225 7.95 45.41 -27.99
N ALA A 226 8.06 44.27 -28.68
CA ALA A 226 8.46 44.22 -30.09
C ALA A 226 7.43 44.91 -31.00
N ALA A 227 6.14 44.67 -30.80
CA ALA A 227 5.07 45.34 -31.55
C ALA A 227 5.01 46.85 -31.28
N ALA A 228 5.25 47.29 -30.04
CA ALA A 228 5.34 48.71 -29.68
C ALA A 228 6.57 49.38 -30.29
N HIS A 229 7.68 48.65 -30.44
CA HIS A 229 8.88 49.15 -31.11
C HIS A 229 8.65 49.34 -32.61
N GLU A 230 7.97 48.40 -33.30
CA GLU A 230 7.62 48.56 -34.73
C GLU A 230 6.61 49.68 -35.00
N LEU A 231 5.67 49.94 -34.10
CA LEU A 231 4.69 51.03 -34.22
C LEU A 231 5.26 52.41 -33.84
N GLY A 232 6.39 52.46 -33.13
CA GLY A 232 7.01 53.69 -32.63
C GLY A 232 8.20 54.19 -33.44
N THR A 233 8.71 53.40 -34.39
CA THR A 233 9.74 53.84 -35.34
C THR A 233 9.09 54.59 -36.52
N PRO A 234 9.60 55.78 -36.91
CA PRO A 234 9.03 56.63 -37.98
C PRO A 234 9.15 56.05 -39.39
#